data_AF-A0A8T9BFF1-F1
#
_entry.id   AF-A0A8T9BFF1-F1
#
_cell.length_a   1.000
_cell.length_b   1.000
_cell.length_c   1.000
_cell.angle_alpha   90.00
_cell.angle_beta   90.00
_cell.angle_gamma   90.00
#
_symmetry.space_group_name_H-M   'P 1'
#
loop_
_entity.id
_entity.type
_entity.pdbx_description
1 polymer ?
#
loop_
_entity_poly.entity_id
_entity_poly.type
_entity_poly.pdbx_seq_one_letter_code
_entity_poly.pdbx_strand_id
1 'polypeptide(L)'
;MSTTSSTFQPVNITILYQTIHKYSSNTPPKITMSYAAAASKGPKQSAEEARAPAPLEVIPSESASTSSLIDVDTDSVHTVPSDFSSQSIQTDTQLDRLEHEAEAAEARAKEAASNASKEFSKDEKNAKAKAKKAAGRFEANSDNPVFIGNAVAVVAISTGLGFGAYRKYAAGELSWKVVGAWTGVVGLFAAGDYYLSQYLFKNKYPPKK
;
A
#
# COMPACT_ATOMS: atom_id res chain seq x y z
N MET A 1 11.65 73.22 -19.83
CA MET A 1 12.70 73.15 -18.78
C MET A 1 12.00 72.61 -17.53
N SER A 2 12.27 71.42 -16.99
CA SER A 2 13.54 70.69 -16.91
C SER A 2 13.31 69.19 -16.93
N THR A 3 14.18 68.48 -17.64
CA THR A 3 14.32 67.03 -17.71
C THR A 3 15.14 66.53 -16.51
N THR A 4 14.68 65.48 -15.82
CA THR A 4 15.52 64.70 -14.89
C THR A 4 15.66 63.27 -15.42
N SER A 5 16.88 62.95 -15.86
CA SER A 5 17.33 61.63 -16.30
C SER A 5 17.62 60.74 -15.09
N SER A 6 16.88 59.63 -14.94
CA SER A 6 17.19 58.60 -13.94
C SER A 6 18.10 57.54 -14.56
N THR A 7 19.38 57.60 -14.19
CA THR A 7 20.44 56.70 -14.66
C THR A 7 20.30 55.34 -13.97
N PHE A 8 19.95 54.32 -14.76
CA PHE A 8 19.87 52.92 -14.33
C PHE A 8 21.29 52.33 -14.25
N GLN A 9 21.77 52.01 -13.04
CA GLN A 9 23.03 51.30 -12.83
C GLN A 9 22.82 49.80 -13.05
N PRO A 10 23.69 49.11 -13.83
CA PRO A 10 23.56 47.67 -14.04
C PRO A 10 23.94 46.91 -12.76
N VAL A 11 22.98 46.18 -12.20
CA VAL A 11 23.21 45.31 -11.04
C VAL A 11 24.12 44.16 -11.46
N ASN A 12 25.27 44.07 -10.80
CA ASN A 12 26.33 43.10 -11.08
C ASN A 12 25.88 41.68 -10.68
N ILE A 13 25.46 40.88 -11.67
CA ILE A 13 24.85 39.54 -11.51
C ILE A 13 25.79 38.52 -10.83
N THR A 14 27.08 38.82 -10.75
CA THR A 14 28.09 37.91 -10.17
C THR A 14 27.97 37.75 -8.65
N ILE A 15 27.44 38.74 -7.93
CA ILE A 15 27.32 38.66 -6.46
C ILE A 15 26.14 37.76 -6.05
N LEU A 16 25.11 37.61 -6.89
CA LEU A 16 23.98 36.74 -6.56
C LEU A 16 24.31 35.25 -6.65
N TYR A 17 25.29 34.86 -7.47
CA TYR A 17 25.65 33.45 -7.64
C TYR A 17 26.51 32.90 -6.49
N GLN A 18 27.26 33.74 -5.77
CA GLN A 18 28.10 33.24 -4.66
C GLN A 18 27.32 33.03 -3.35
N THR A 19 26.14 33.65 -3.20
CA THR A 19 25.25 33.39 -2.05
C THR A 19 24.45 32.10 -2.21
N ILE A 20 24.23 31.62 -3.44
CA ILE A 20 23.36 30.45 -3.69
C ILE A 20 24.11 29.11 -3.57
N HIS A 21 25.44 29.09 -3.72
CA HIS A 21 26.23 27.84 -3.66
C HIS A 21 26.61 27.36 -2.25
N LYS A 22 26.05 27.92 -1.16
CA LYS A 22 26.31 27.46 0.22
C LYS A 22 25.16 26.69 0.90
N TYR A 23 24.07 26.41 0.17
CA TYR A 23 22.93 25.63 0.69
C TYR A 23 22.52 24.48 -0.23
N SER A 24 23.50 23.68 -0.68
CA SER A 24 23.30 22.46 -1.45
C SER A 24 23.59 21.21 -0.62
N SER A 25 22.76 20.95 0.39
CA SER A 25 22.60 19.62 1.02
C SER A 25 21.32 19.54 1.86
N ASN A 26 20.17 19.91 1.31
CA ASN A 26 18.87 19.62 1.94
C ASN A 26 18.38 18.22 1.56
N THR A 27 19.09 17.19 2.01
CA THR A 27 18.43 15.93 2.38
C THR A 27 17.80 16.17 3.76
N PRO A 28 16.47 15.98 3.93
CA PRO A 28 15.90 16.00 5.28
C PRO A 28 16.64 14.94 6.10
N PRO A 29 17.06 15.23 7.35
CA PRO A 29 17.60 14.18 8.19
C PRO A 29 16.55 13.09 8.27
N LYS A 30 16.90 11.89 7.80
CA LYS A 30 16.09 10.69 8.04
C LYS A 30 16.14 10.48 9.54
N ILE A 31 15.17 11.03 10.26
CA ILE A 31 14.99 10.80 11.69
C ILE A 31 14.55 9.34 11.80
N THR A 32 15.51 8.42 11.80
CA THR A 32 15.34 7.06 12.28
C THR A 32 15.29 7.10 13.80
N MET A 33 14.29 7.78 14.36
CA MET A 33 13.92 7.57 15.75
C MET A 33 13.12 6.28 15.76
N SER A 34 13.83 5.17 15.95
CA SER A 34 13.18 3.90 16.24
C SER A 34 12.30 4.09 17.47
N TYR A 35 11.05 3.63 17.42
CA TYR A 35 10.14 3.62 18.57
C TYR A 35 10.80 2.98 19.79
N ALA A 36 11.62 1.96 19.57
CA ALA A 36 12.41 1.31 20.62
C ALA A 36 13.40 2.27 21.32
N ALA A 37 14.02 3.19 20.58
CA ALA A 37 14.97 4.16 21.14
C ALA A 37 14.29 5.34 21.86
N ALA A 38 13.04 5.65 21.49
CA ALA A 38 12.21 6.61 22.21
C ALA A 38 11.67 6.01 23.52
N ALA A 39 11.19 4.76 23.47
CA ALA A 39 10.69 4.03 24.64
C ALA A 39 11.77 3.77 25.69
N SER A 40 13.02 3.48 25.27
CA SER A 40 14.13 3.23 26.20
C SER A 40 14.62 4.47 26.96
N LYS A 41 14.17 5.67 26.59
CA LYS A 41 14.56 6.95 27.20
C LYS A 41 13.50 7.53 28.14
N GLY A 42 12.45 6.75 28.46
CA GLY A 42 11.47 7.14 29.48
C GLY A 42 12.14 7.41 30.84
N PRO A 43 11.48 8.20 31.71
CA PRO A 43 11.97 8.44 33.06
C PRO A 43 12.22 7.11 33.76
N LYS A 44 13.46 6.90 34.23
CA LYS A 44 13.79 5.71 35.02
C LYS A 44 13.03 5.83 36.34
N GLN A 45 12.22 4.81 36.64
CA GLN A 45 11.49 4.71 37.89
C GLN A 45 12.52 4.82 39.04
N SER A 46 12.27 5.72 40.00
CA SER A 46 13.13 5.85 41.17
C SER A 46 13.10 4.54 41.96
N ALA A 47 14.14 4.25 42.75
CA ALA A 47 14.17 3.03 43.57
C ALA A 47 13.00 2.96 44.57
N GLU A 48 12.40 4.10 44.90
CA GLU A 48 11.27 4.22 45.81
C GLU A 48 9.94 3.92 45.09
N GLU A 49 9.73 4.39 43.86
CA GLU A 49 8.57 4.00 43.03
C GLU A 49 8.64 2.54 42.56
N ALA A 50 9.83 1.96 42.39
CA ALA A 50 10.01 0.56 41.98
C ALA A 50 9.67 -0.44 43.10
N ARG A 51 9.52 0.06 44.33
CA ARG A 51 9.12 -0.77 45.46
C ARG A 51 7.63 -1.06 45.35
N ALA A 52 7.27 -2.35 45.33
CA ALA A 52 5.88 -2.74 45.50
C ALA A 52 5.35 -2.14 46.81
N PRO A 53 4.11 -1.59 46.84
CA PRO A 53 3.51 -1.17 48.10
C PRO A 53 3.56 -2.35 49.07
N ALA A 54 3.88 -2.06 50.34
CA ALA A 54 3.95 -3.10 51.36
C ALA A 54 2.63 -3.89 51.35
N PRO A 55 2.67 -5.23 51.30
CA PRO A 55 1.46 -6.03 51.31
C PRO A 55 0.65 -5.66 52.54
N LEU A 56 -0.65 -5.41 52.36
CA LEU A 56 -1.56 -5.16 53.46
C LEU A 56 -1.50 -6.36 54.41
N GLU A 57 -1.14 -6.10 55.68
CA GLU A 57 -1.22 -7.13 56.71
C GLU A 57 -2.69 -7.49 56.91
N VAL A 58 -3.06 -8.69 56.47
CA VAL A 58 -4.38 -9.25 56.75
C VAL A 58 -4.42 -9.56 58.24
N ILE A 59 -5.08 -8.71 59.02
CA ILE A 59 -5.41 -9.01 60.41
C ILE A 59 -6.29 -10.26 60.36
N PRO A 60 -5.90 -11.40 60.97
CA PRO A 60 -6.73 -12.58 60.99
C PRO A 60 -7.82 -12.35 62.05
N SER A 61 -8.87 -11.60 61.68
CA SER A 61 -10.11 -11.64 62.43
C SER A 61 -10.81 -12.96 62.10
N GLU A 62 -10.36 -14.05 62.73
CA GLU A 62 -11.01 -15.37 62.71
C GLU A 62 -12.35 -15.36 63.46
N SER A 63 -13.22 -14.41 63.15
CA SER A 63 -14.58 -14.35 63.68
C SER A 63 -15.46 -13.48 62.81
N ALA A 64 -16.63 -14.06 62.50
CA ALA A 64 -17.78 -13.47 61.80
C ALA A 64 -17.75 -13.53 60.25
N SER A 65 -18.15 -14.69 59.72
CA SER A 65 -19.34 -14.86 58.86
C SER A 65 -19.14 -15.91 57.76
N THR A 66 -19.32 -17.18 58.11
CA THR A 66 -19.69 -18.24 57.14
C THR A 66 -21.17 -18.16 56.75
N SER A 67 -21.89 -17.10 57.14
CA SER A 67 -23.33 -16.90 56.97
C SER A 67 -23.73 -16.32 55.60
N SER A 68 -22.84 -16.41 54.61
CA SER A 68 -23.15 -16.15 53.20
C SER A 68 -22.95 -17.40 52.36
N LEU A 69 -23.17 -18.57 52.97
CA LEU A 69 -23.55 -19.77 52.23
C LEU A 69 -24.99 -19.54 51.72
N ILE A 70 -25.14 -18.61 50.77
CA ILE A 70 -26.35 -18.55 49.94
C ILE A 70 -26.38 -19.92 49.29
N ASP A 71 -27.39 -20.69 49.67
CA ASP A 71 -27.70 -21.94 49.02
C ASP A 71 -27.83 -21.66 47.52
N VAL A 72 -26.89 -22.19 46.76
CA VAL A 72 -26.86 -22.08 45.29
C VAL A 72 -27.87 -23.06 44.70
N ASP A 73 -28.79 -23.61 45.50
CA ASP A 73 -29.95 -24.37 45.04
C ASP A 73 -31.06 -23.43 44.53
N THR A 74 -30.73 -22.65 43.49
CA THR A 74 -31.74 -22.38 42.46
C THR A 74 -31.41 -23.30 41.30
N ASP A 75 -32.38 -24.13 40.90
CA ASP A 75 -32.35 -24.99 39.70
C ASP A 75 -32.29 -24.14 38.41
N SER A 76 -31.35 -23.20 38.31
CA SER A 76 -30.98 -22.58 37.06
C SER A 76 -30.03 -23.52 36.32
N VAL A 77 -30.48 -24.76 36.09
CA VAL A 77 -29.85 -25.69 35.17
C VAL A 77 -30.10 -25.12 33.77
N HIS A 78 -29.24 -24.21 33.35
CA HIS A 78 -29.14 -23.83 31.95
C HIS A 78 -28.61 -25.04 31.20
N THR A 79 -29.55 -25.87 30.74
CA THR A 79 -29.24 -26.98 29.86
C THR A 79 -28.66 -26.41 28.58
N VAL A 80 -27.40 -26.73 28.34
CA VAL A 80 -26.75 -26.40 27.08
C VAL A 80 -27.49 -27.17 25.99
N PRO A 81 -27.98 -26.51 24.92
CA PRO A 81 -28.61 -27.21 23.81
C PRO A 81 -27.72 -28.34 23.29
N SER A 82 -28.30 -29.49 22.93
CA SER A 82 -27.56 -30.66 22.43
C SER A 82 -26.63 -30.33 21.27
N ASP A 83 -26.98 -29.29 20.51
CA ASP A 83 -26.30 -28.90 19.27
C ASP A 83 -25.18 -27.88 19.52
N PHE A 84 -24.94 -27.45 20.76
CA PHE A 84 -23.92 -26.45 21.12
C PHE A 84 -22.51 -26.80 20.60
N SER A 85 -22.15 -28.08 20.62
CA SER A 85 -20.86 -28.57 20.10
C SER A 85 -20.75 -28.49 18.57
N SER A 86 -21.88 -28.42 17.86
CA SER A 86 -21.96 -28.34 16.40
C SER A 86 -22.15 -26.92 15.86
N GLN A 87 -22.45 -25.95 16.73
CA GLN A 87 -22.60 -24.55 16.34
C GLN A 87 -21.25 -23.92 16.02
N SER A 88 -21.20 -23.12 14.93
CA SER A 88 -20.00 -22.40 14.51
C SER A 88 -19.64 -21.23 15.43
N ILE A 89 -20.62 -20.69 16.17
CA ILE A 89 -20.47 -19.58 17.10
C ILE A 89 -21.25 -19.96 18.35
N GLN A 90 -20.54 -20.13 19.46
CA GLN A 90 -21.10 -20.70 20.70
C GLN A 90 -21.46 -19.66 21.76
N THR A 91 -20.92 -18.44 21.64
CA THR A 91 -21.16 -17.37 22.61
C THR A 91 -21.35 -16.04 21.89
N ASP A 92 -22.16 -15.15 22.47
CA ASP A 92 -22.39 -13.81 21.92
C ASP A 92 -21.08 -13.01 21.80
N THR A 93 -20.15 -13.22 22.74
CA THR A 93 -18.80 -12.62 22.69
C THR A 93 -17.95 -13.09 21.50
N GLN A 94 -18.20 -14.28 20.96
CA GLN A 94 -17.54 -14.75 19.74
C GLN A 94 -18.18 -14.17 18.49
N LEU A 95 -19.50 -13.99 18.50
CA LEU A 95 -20.22 -13.28 17.43
C LEU A 95 -19.72 -11.83 17.32
N ASP A 96 -19.68 -11.11 18.45
CA ASP A 96 -19.23 -9.71 18.52
C ASP A 96 -17.79 -9.53 18.01
N ARG A 97 -16.91 -10.51 18.26
CA ARG A 97 -15.54 -10.50 17.73
C ARG A 97 -15.53 -10.67 16.21
N LEU A 98 -16.31 -11.62 15.69
CA LEU A 98 -16.39 -11.90 14.26
C LEU A 98 -16.96 -10.70 13.49
N GLU A 99 -18.00 -10.05 14.02
CA GLU A 99 -18.61 -8.87 13.43
C GLU A 99 -17.62 -7.69 13.41
N HIS A 100 -16.92 -7.42 14.52
CA HIS A 100 -15.89 -6.37 14.54
C HIS A 100 -14.72 -6.67 13.59
N GLU A 101 -14.27 -7.92 13.49
CA GLU A 101 -13.21 -8.30 12.56
C GLU A 101 -13.66 -8.14 11.10
N ALA A 102 -14.92 -8.50 10.79
CA ALA A 102 -15.52 -8.30 9.48
C ALA A 102 -15.67 -6.81 9.14
N GLU A 103 -16.19 -5.99 10.05
CA GLU A 103 -16.33 -4.54 9.85
C GLU A 103 -14.96 -3.87 9.68
N ALA A 104 -13.97 -4.25 10.48
CA ALA A 104 -12.60 -3.76 10.34
C ALA A 104 -11.95 -4.23 9.02
N ALA A 105 -12.27 -5.43 8.54
CA ALA A 105 -11.82 -5.91 7.24
C ALA A 105 -12.48 -5.14 6.09
N GLU A 106 -13.78 -4.89 6.18
CA GLU A 106 -14.51 -4.08 5.21
C GLU A 106 -14.03 -2.62 5.18
N ALA A 107 -13.79 -2.01 6.34
CA ALA A 107 -13.26 -0.66 6.44
C ALA A 107 -11.89 -0.56 5.77
N ARG A 108 -10.99 -1.52 6.03
CA ARG A 108 -9.68 -1.60 5.35
C ARG A 108 -9.82 -1.82 3.85
N ALA A 109 -10.76 -2.66 3.41
CA ALA A 109 -11.02 -2.89 1.99
C ALA A 109 -11.54 -1.62 1.29
N LYS A 110 -12.48 -0.89 1.92
CA LYS A 110 -13.00 0.39 1.41
C LYS A 110 -11.91 1.46 1.36
N GLU A 111 -11.08 1.55 2.39
CA GLU A 111 -9.94 2.48 2.42
C GLU A 111 -8.95 2.16 1.29
N ALA A 112 -8.55 0.89 1.16
CA ALA A 112 -7.67 0.43 0.09
C ALA A 112 -8.25 0.70 -1.30
N ALA A 113 -9.55 0.44 -1.50
CA ALA A 113 -10.24 0.73 -2.75
C ALA A 113 -10.28 2.24 -3.05
N SER A 114 -10.50 3.08 -2.03
CA SER A 114 -10.51 4.54 -2.20
C SER A 114 -9.11 5.09 -2.54
N ASN A 115 -8.07 4.54 -1.91
CA ASN A 115 -6.68 4.92 -2.16
C ASN A 115 -6.24 4.45 -3.55
N ALA A 116 -6.60 3.23 -3.93
CA ALA A 116 -6.40 2.71 -5.28
C ALA A 116 -7.12 3.60 -6.29
N SER A 117 -8.39 3.96 -6.10
CA SER A 117 -9.14 4.83 -7.01
C SER A 117 -8.47 6.21 -7.21
N LYS A 118 -7.95 6.81 -6.13
CA LYS A 118 -7.20 8.08 -6.21
C LYS A 118 -5.89 7.93 -6.97
N GLU A 119 -5.19 6.82 -6.78
CA GLU A 119 -3.95 6.50 -7.49
C GLU A 119 -4.23 6.23 -8.97
N PHE A 120 -5.23 5.40 -9.27
CA PHE A 120 -5.74 5.15 -10.61
C PHE A 120 -6.14 6.44 -11.33
N SER A 121 -6.79 7.39 -10.66
CA SER A 121 -7.20 8.66 -11.28
C SER A 121 -6.01 9.54 -11.68
N LYS A 122 -4.92 9.51 -10.89
CA LYS A 122 -3.66 10.20 -11.24
C LYS A 122 -2.96 9.48 -12.38
N ASP A 123 -2.91 8.16 -12.30
CA ASP A 123 -2.30 7.32 -13.32
C ASP A 123 -3.07 7.32 -14.63
N GLU A 124 -4.39 7.50 -14.61
CA GLU A 124 -5.22 7.59 -15.81
C GLU A 124 -4.86 8.83 -16.63
N LYS A 125 -4.65 9.99 -15.98
CA LYS A 125 -4.22 11.22 -16.69
C LYS A 125 -2.85 11.02 -17.33
N ASN A 126 -1.92 10.42 -16.59
CA ASN A 126 -0.58 10.09 -17.09
C ASN A 126 -0.64 9.05 -18.22
N ALA A 127 -1.50 8.05 -18.09
CA ALA A 127 -1.72 7.00 -19.07
C ALA A 127 -2.34 7.56 -20.33
N LYS A 128 -3.36 8.42 -20.24
CA LYS A 128 -3.95 9.14 -21.37
C LYS A 128 -2.92 10.00 -22.10
N ALA A 129 -2.09 10.73 -21.37
CA ALA A 129 -1.01 11.52 -21.96
C ALA A 129 0.03 10.63 -22.67
N LYS A 130 0.47 9.54 -22.03
CA LYS A 130 1.39 8.57 -22.62
C LYS A 130 0.79 7.85 -23.82
N ALA A 131 -0.50 7.49 -23.78
CA ALA A 131 -1.22 6.86 -24.87
C ALA A 131 -1.33 7.79 -26.08
N LYS A 132 -1.68 9.08 -25.87
CA LYS A 132 -1.66 10.08 -26.94
C LYS A 132 -0.27 10.23 -27.56
N LYS A 133 0.77 10.27 -26.74
CA LYS A 133 2.16 10.34 -27.22
C LYS A 133 2.56 9.07 -27.98
N ALA A 134 2.16 7.90 -27.51
CA ALA A 134 2.42 6.62 -28.15
C ALA A 134 1.66 6.51 -29.49
N ALA A 135 0.41 6.96 -29.55
CA ALA A 135 -0.38 7.02 -30.78
C ALA A 135 0.28 7.95 -31.81
N GLY A 136 0.68 9.16 -31.41
CA GLY A 136 1.41 10.06 -32.30
C GLY A 136 2.75 9.48 -32.80
N ARG A 137 3.48 8.76 -31.94
CA ARG A 137 4.71 8.05 -32.34
C ARG A 137 4.43 6.89 -33.28
N PHE A 138 3.34 6.15 -33.08
CA PHE A 138 2.95 5.06 -33.95
C PHE A 138 2.54 5.58 -35.32
N GLU A 139 1.77 6.66 -35.37
CA GLU A 139 1.34 7.29 -36.63
C GLU A 139 2.53 7.84 -37.42
N ALA A 140 3.46 8.52 -36.74
CA ALA A 140 4.72 9.00 -37.32
C ALA A 140 5.65 7.86 -37.79
N ASN A 141 5.50 6.65 -37.26
CA ASN A 141 6.31 5.48 -37.57
C ASN A 141 5.50 4.33 -38.18
N SER A 142 4.35 4.63 -38.78
CA SER A 142 3.45 3.62 -39.33
C SER A 142 4.07 2.84 -40.49
N ASP A 143 5.08 3.40 -41.16
CA ASP A 143 5.86 2.72 -42.21
C ASP A 143 6.97 1.80 -41.64
N ASN A 144 7.24 1.85 -40.33
CA ASN A 144 8.33 1.09 -39.73
C ASN A 144 7.83 -0.32 -39.35
N PRO A 145 8.41 -1.39 -39.91
CA PRO A 145 7.94 -2.75 -39.67
C PRO A 145 8.05 -3.19 -38.22
N VAL A 146 8.98 -2.61 -37.43
CA VAL A 146 9.11 -2.90 -36.00
C VAL A 146 7.90 -2.37 -35.22
N PHE A 147 7.38 -1.19 -35.56
CA PHE A 147 6.20 -0.63 -34.90
C PHE A 147 4.94 -1.42 -35.23
N ILE A 148 4.76 -1.80 -36.50
CA ILE A 148 3.65 -2.65 -36.93
C ILE A 148 3.73 -4.01 -36.24
N GLY A 149 4.90 -4.64 -36.23
CA GLY A 149 5.13 -5.94 -35.58
C GLY A 149 4.79 -5.93 -34.09
N ASN A 150 5.26 -4.91 -33.37
CA ASN A 150 4.98 -4.78 -31.94
C ASN A 150 3.49 -4.52 -31.67
N ALA A 151 2.81 -3.74 -32.52
CA ALA A 151 1.36 -3.54 -32.42
C ALA A 151 0.58 -4.85 -32.60
N VAL A 152 0.93 -5.65 -33.62
CA VAL A 152 0.33 -6.97 -33.85
C VAL A 152 0.60 -7.90 -32.67
N ALA A 153 1.82 -7.92 -32.14
CA ALA A 153 2.18 -8.73 -30.98
C ALA A 153 1.34 -8.36 -29.74
N VAL A 154 1.16 -7.07 -29.46
CA VAL A 154 0.33 -6.61 -28.35
C VAL A 154 -1.13 -7.03 -28.52
N VAL A 155 -1.68 -6.94 -29.74
CA VAL A 155 -3.06 -7.40 -30.02
C VAL A 155 -3.17 -8.91 -29.83
N ALA A 156 -2.21 -9.70 -30.32
CA ALA A 156 -2.21 -11.15 -30.15
C ALA A 156 -2.11 -11.57 -28.68
N ILE A 157 -1.21 -10.93 -27.91
CA ILE A 157 -1.04 -11.21 -26.48
C ILE A 157 -2.28 -10.82 -25.69
N SER A 158 -2.84 -9.63 -25.93
CA SER A 158 -4.05 -9.16 -25.22
C SER A 158 -5.27 -10.02 -25.52
N THR A 159 -5.49 -10.40 -26.78
CA THR A 159 -6.59 -11.29 -27.17
C THR A 159 -6.40 -12.70 -26.62
N GLY A 160 -5.19 -13.26 -26.70
CA GLY A 160 -4.86 -14.58 -26.14
C GLY A 160 -5.06 -14.65 -24.62
N LEU A 161 -4.56 -13.65 -23.89
CA LEU A 161 -4.74 -13.55 -22.43
C LEU A 161 -6.21 -13.33 -22.06
N GLY A 162 -6.93 -12.46 -22.76
CA GLY A 162 -8.35 -12.20 -22.49
C GLY A 162 -9.20 -13.45 -22.67
N PHE A 163 -9.00 -14.18 -23.77
CA PHE A 163 -9.71 -15.43 -24.03
C PHE A 163 -9.30 -16.54 -23.04
N GLY A 164 -8.02 -16.68 -22.74
CA GLY A 164 -7.50 -17.66 -21.78
C GLY A 164 -8.00 -17.41 -20.36
N ALA A 165 -8.01 -16.15 -19.92
CA ALA A 165 -8.54 -15.75 -18.62
C ALA A 165 -10.05 -15.99 -18.53
N TYR A 166 -10.81 -15.63 -19.58
CA TYR A 166 -12.25 -15.91 -19.64
C TYR A 166 -12.54 -17.41 -19.52
N ARG A 167 -11.82 -18.26 -20.24
CA ARG A 167 -12.00 -19.72 -20.18
C ARG A 167 -11.67 -20.28 -18.79
N LYS A 168 -10.60 -19.79 -18.15
CA LYS A 168 -10.22 -20.23 -16.78
C LYS A 168 -11.18 -19.69 -15.72
N TYR A 169 -11.72 -18.50 -15.91
CA TYR A 169 -12.77 -17.94 -15.06
C TYR A 169 -14.06 -18.77 -15.18
N ALA A 170 -14.51 -19.06 -16.40
CA ALA A 170 -15.70 -19.89 -16.64
C ALA A 170 -15.57 -21.31 -16.08
N ALA A 171 -14.35 -21.86 -16.03
CA ALA A 171 -14.06 -23.15 -15.43
C ALA A 171 -13.87 -23.12 -13.90
N GLY A 172 -13.89 -21.94 -13.25
CA GLY A 172 -13.62 -21.80 -11.82
C GLY A 172 -12.14 -22.06 -11.42
N GLU A 173 -11.23 -22.17 -12.38
CA GLU A 173 -9.82 -22.52 -12.18
C GLU A 173 -8.89 -21.28 -12.13
N LEU A 174 -9.46 -20.08 -12.05
CA LEU A 174 -8.70 -18.83 -12.01
C LEU A 174 -8.00 -18.68 -10.65
N SER A 175 -6.80 -19.25 -10.55
CA SER A 175 -5.96 -19.16 -9.35
C SER A 175 -4.86 -18.11 -9.49
N TRP A 176 -4.41 -17.55 -8.36
CA TRP A 176 -3.24 -16.67 -8.30
C TRP A 176 -1.97 -17.32 -8.86
N LYS A 177 -1.85 -18.65 -8.80
CA LYS A 177 -0.74 -19.39 -9.41
C LYS A 177 -0.78 -19.30 -10.94
N VAL A 178 -1.97 -19.45 -11.53
CA VAL A 178 -2.17 -19.33 -12.98
C VAL A 178 -1.91 -17.88 -13.43
N VAL A 179 -2.42 -16.90 -12.70
CA VAL A 179 -2.16 -15.48 -12.98
C VAL A 179 -0.66 -15.16 -12.85
N GLY A 180 0.00 -15.68 -11.83
CA GLY A 180 1.45 -15.51 -11.63
C GLY A 180 2.27 -16.14 -12.77
N ALA A 181 1.91 -17.35 -13.21
CA ALA A 181 2.57 -18.01 -14.33
C ALA A 181 2.43 -17.21 -15.64
N TRP A 182 1.22 -16.75 -15.97
CA TRP A 182 0.98 -15.94 -17.15
C TRP A 182 1.69 -14.58 -17.08
N THR A 183 1.68 -13.93 -15.92
CA THR A 183 2.46 -12.70 -15.69
C THR A 183 3.95 -12.93 -15.96
N GLY A 184 4.50 -14.07 -15.51
CA GLY A 184 5.88 -14.45 -15.78
C GLY A 184 6.20 -14.61 -17.26
N VAL A 185 5.33 -15.29 -18.01
CA VAL A 185 5.48 -15.46 -19.48
C VAL A 185 5.44 -14.11 -20.20
N VAL A 186 4.49 -13.24 -19.85
CA VAL A 186 4.40 -11.89 -20.43
C VAL A 186 5.64 -11.06 -20.08
N GLY A 187 6.15 -11.18 -18.86
CA GLY A 187 7.39 -10.51 -18.44
C GLY A 187 8.61 -10.93 -19.25
N LEU A 188 8.78 -12.23 -19.49
CA LEU A 188 9.86 -12.77 -20.34
C LEU A 188 9.73 -12.28 -21.78
N PHE A 189 8.52 -12.30 -22.35
CA PHE A 189 8.27 -11.79 -23.69
C PHE A 189 8.63 -10.30 -23.81
N ALA A 190 8.17 -9.48 -22.86
CA ALA A 190 8.45 -8.04 -22.85
C ALA A 190 9.95 -7.74 -22.77
N ALA A 191 10.71 -8.50 -21.97
CA ALA A 191 12.16 -8.36 -21.91
C ALA A 191 12.82 -8.70 -23.26
N GLY A 192 12.42 -9.82 -23.88
CA GLY A 192 12.93 -10.22 -25.21
C GLY A 192 12.61 -9.19 -26.29
N ASP A 193 11.37 -8.73 -26.35
CA ASP A 193 10.93 -7.70 -27.30
C ASP A 193 11.71 -6.39 -27.13
N TYR A 194 11.98 -5.97 -25.89
CA TYR A 194 12.75 -4.76 -25.61
C TYR A 194 14.17 -4.82 -26.19
N TYR A 195 14.92 -5.89 -25.93
CA TYR A 195 16.29 -6.03 -26.43
C TYR A 195 16.32 -6.17 -27.95
N LEU A 196 15.39 -6.93 -28.53
CA LEU A 196 15.31 -7.11 -29.98
C LEU A 196 14.92 -5.82 -30.70
N SER A 197 13.88 -5.14 -30.21
CA SER A 197 13.45 -3.84 -30.73
C SER A 197 14.58 -2.81 -30.64
N GLN A 198 15.30 -2.76 -29.50
CA GLN A 198 16.44 -1.86 -29.35
C GLN A 198 17.56 -2.15 -30.35
N TYR A 199 17.86 -3.42 -30.62
CA TYR A 199 18.82 -3.81 -31.66
C TYR A 199 18.35 -3.40 -33.05
N LEU A 200 17.09 -3.69 -33.40
CA LEU A 200 16.53 -3.36 -34.73
C LEU A 200 16.46 -1.85 -34.96
N PHE A 201 16.07 -1.06 -33.96
CA PHE A 201 16.05 0.40 -34.03
C PHE A 201 17.45 1.00 -34.20
N LYS A 202 18.48 0.38 -33.63
CA LYS A 202 19.87 0.86 -33.77
C LYS A 202 20.51 0.44 -35.10
N ASN A 203 20.19 -0.75 -35.61
CA ASN A 203 20.91 -1.35 -36.74
C ASN A 203 20.20 -1.24 -38.09
N LYS A 204 18.86 -1.27 -38.14
CA LYS A 204 18.12 -1.39 -39.42
C LYS A 204 16.99 -0.40 -39.60
N TYR A 205 16.20 -0.13 -38.55
CA TYR A 205 14.95 0.61 -38.68
C TYR A 205 14.86 1.77 -37.68
N PRO A 206 15.66 2.84 -37.84
CA PRO A 206 15.66 3.95 -36.88
C PRO A 206 14.27 4.61 -36.77
N PRO A 207 13.82 4.94 -35.54
CA PRO A 207 12.52 5.58 -35.33
C PRO A 207 12.57 7.06 -35.73
N LYS A 208 11.50 7.51 -36.40
CA LYS A 208 11.20 8.92 -36.67
C LYS A 208 10.73 9.58 -35.36
N LYS A 209 11.18 10.82 -35.15
CA LYS A 209 10.92 11.60 -33.93
C LYS A 209 9.47 12.04 -33.81
#